data_AF-A0A934HYU3-F1
#
_entry.id   AF-A0A934HYU3-F1
#
_cell.length_a   1.000
_cell.length_b   1.000
_cell.length_c   1.000
_cell.angle_alpha   90.00
_cell.angle_beta   90.00
_cell.angle_gamma   90.00
#
_symmetry.space_group_name_H-M   'P 1'
#
loop_
_entity.id
_entity.type
_entity.pdbx_description
1 polymer ?
#
loop_
_entity_poly.entity_id
_entity_poly.type
_entity_poly.pdbx_seq_one_letter_code
_entity_poly.pdbx_strand_id
1 'polypeptide(L)'
;QRAAAWIEGMRADGAIVSIDGWGNSNIDFATALEEIGKRDIPVVGMSFVGTQAQFVVTNQYMDTIVDFNKSKEGIETEVVGENNVVELDAKKALAFLKLKMKNKEK
;
A
#
# COMPACT_ATOMS: atom_id res chain seq x y z
N GLN A 1 4.10 -10.15 -11.58
CA GLN A 1 5.25 -11.06 -11.72
C GLN A 1 6.64 -10.44 -11.48
N ARG A 2 7.09 -9.40 -12.21
CA ARG A 2 8.49 -8.91 -12.10
C ARG A 2 8.89 -8.39 -10.71
N ALA A 3 8.17 -7.42 -10.14
CA ALA A 3 8.52 -6.85 -8.83
C ALA A 3 8.53 -7.91 -7.71
N ALA A 4 7.49 -8.75 -7.66
CA ALA A 4 7.38 -9.81 -6.67
C ALA A 4 8.51 -10.86 -6.77
N ALA A 5 8.94 -11.22 -7.98
CA ALA A 5 10.06 -12.13 -8.17
C ALA A 5 11.40 -11.55 -7.66
N TRP A 6 11.59 -10.24 -7.78
CA TRP A 6 12.79 -9.58 -7.25
C TRP A 6 12.77 -9.55 -5.72
N ILE A 7 11.61 -9.26 -5.12
CA ILE A 7 11.44 -9.26 -3.65
C ILE A 7 11.73 -10.65 -3.07
N GLU A 8 11.21 -11.71 -3.70
CA GLU A 8 11.51 -13.09 -3.34
C GLU A 8 13.01 -13.41 -3.50
N GLY A 9 13.61 -13.02 -4.62
CA GLY A 9 15.04 -13.23 -4.87
C GLY A 9 15.95 -12.51 -3.87
N MET A 10 15.53 -11.34 -3.37
CA MET A 10 16.21 -10.61 -2.28
C MET A 10 15.99 -11.24 -0.90
N ARG A 11 15.09 -12.24 -0.79
CA ARG A 11 14.69 -12.87 0.48
C ARG A 11 14.17 -11.86 1.50
N ALA A 12 13.40 -10.89 1.03
CA ALA A 12 12.81 -9.88 1.92
C ALA A 12 11.74 -10.51 2.83
N ASP A 13 11.77 -10.16 4.11
CA ASP A 13 10.78 -10.65 5.08
C ASP A 13 9.39 -10.00 4.92
N GLY A 14 9.30 -8.91 4.17
CA GLY A 14 8.07 -8.19 3.89
C GLY A 14 8.32 -7.00 2.95
N ALA A 15 7.23 -6.45 2.40
CA ALA A 15 7.31 -5.33 1.47
C ALA A 15 6.30 -4.23 1.80
N ILE A 16 6.71 -2.98 1.58
CA ILE A 16 5.81 -1.82 1.54
C ILE A 16 5.77 -1.35 0.10
N VAL A 17 4.57 -1.23 -0.46
CA VAL A 17 4.36 -0.69 -1.81
C VAL A 17 3.67 0.64 -1.66
N SER A 18 4.27 1.71 -2.16
CA SER A 18 3.67 3.04 -2.20
C SER A 18 3.33 3.42 -3.64
N ILE A 19 2.15 4.00 -3.84
CA ILE A 19 1.75 4.59 -5.11
C ILE A 19 1.23 6.01 -4.89
N ASP A 20 1.46 6.86 -5.86
CA ASP A 20 0.73 8.12 -6.03
C ASP A 20 -0.19 7.96 -7.26
N GLY A 21 -1.49 8.17 -7.06
CA GLY A 21 -2.53 7.92 -8.06
C GLY A 21 -3.79 7.28 -7.46
N TRP A 22 -4.95 7.48 -8.10
CA TRP A 22 -6.27 7.16 -7.53
C TRP A 22 -7.18 6.33 -8.42
N GLY A 23 -8.17 5.72 -7.78
CA GLY A 23 -9.30 5.06 -8.40
C GLY A 23 -8.90 3.98 -9.41
N ASN A 24 -9.06 4.30 -10.69
CA ASN A 24 -8.76 3.41 -11.80
C ASN A 24 -7.25 3.27 -12.10
N SER A 25 -6.43 4.20 -11.60
CA SER A 25 -4.97 4.18 -11.83
C SER A 25 -4.26 3.15 -10.95
N ASN A 26 -4.93 2.60 -9.94
CA ASN A 26 -4.32 1.67 -8.99
C ASN A 26 -4.29 0.21 -9.48
N ILE A 27 -4.57 -0.09 -10.75
CA ILE A 27 -4.55 -1.48 -11.27
C ILE A 27 -3.18 -2.12 -11.07
N ASP A 28 -2.10 -1.42 -11.42
CA ASP A 28 -0.73 -1.94 -11.27
C ASP A 28 -0.36 -2.10 -9.79
N PHE A 29 -0.87 -1.23 -8.93
CA PHE A 29 -0.70 -1.32 -7.48
C PHE A 29 -1.41 -2.54 -6.90
N ALA A 30 -2.67 -2.76 -7.28
CA ALA A 30 -3.44 -3.93 -6.87
C ALA A 30 -2.75 -5.22 -7.33
N THR A 31 -2.33 -5.28 -8.60
CA THR A 31 -1.59 -6.43 -9.13
C THR A 31 -0.23 -6.62 -8.43
N ALA A 32 0.51 -5.55 -8.12
CA ALA A 32 1.76 -5.67 -7.39
C ALA A 32 1.56 -6.28 -6.00
N LEU A 33 0.57 -5.81 -5.23
CA LEU A 33 0.22 -6.37 -3.93
C LEU A 33 -0.20 -7.84 -4.02
N GLU A 34 -1.01 -8.19 -5.03
CA GLU A 34 -1.45 -9.56 -5.26
C GLU A 34 -0.29 -10.50 -5.54
N GLU A 35 0.63 -10.09 -6.40
CA GLU A 35 1.75 -10.92 -6.83
C GLU A 35 2.78 -11.12 -5.71
N ILE A 36 2.95 -10.13 -4.83
CA ILE A 36 3.79 -10.26 -3.63
C ILE A 36 3.10 -11.19 -2.63
N GLY A 37 1.81 -10.99 -2.37
CA GLY A 37 1.05 -11.79 -1.42
C GLY A 37 0.92 -13.26 -1.81
N LYS A 38 0.78 -13.57 -3.11
CA LYS A 38 0.79 -14.96 -3.64
C LYS A 38 2.09 -15.72 -3.35
N ARG A 39 3.20 -15.01 -3.11
CA ARG A 39 4.50 -15.59 -2.75
C ARG A 39 4.66 -15.73 -1.24
N ASP A 40 3.58 -15.56 -0.48
CA ASP A 40 3.59 -15.63 0.98
C ASP A 40 4.53 -14.58 1.61
N ILE A 41 4.70 -13.43 0.95
CA ILE A 41 5.48 -12.30 1.47
C ILE A 41 4.49 -11.29 2.05
N PRO A 42 4.56 -10.98 3.37
CA PRO A 42 3.72 -9.95 3.98
C PRO A 42 3.87 -8.61 3.26
N VAL A 43 2.74 -8.00 2.90
CA VAL A 43 2.73 -6.75 2.15
C VAL A 43 1.76 -5.73 2.74
N VAL A 44 2.18 -4.47 2.75
CA VAL A 44 1.37 -3.31 3.13
C VAL A 44 1.39 -2.29 1.99
N GLY A 45 0.22 -1.79 1.62
CA GLY A 45 0.09 -0.74 0.63
C GLY A 45 0.06 0.66 1.27
N MET A 46 0.54 1.66 0.55
CA MET A 46 0.37 3.07 0.86
C MET A 46 -0.18 3.77 -0.38
N SER A 47 -1.31 4.46 -0.25
CA SER A 47 -1.93 5.21 -1.33
C SER A 47 -2.67 6.40 -0.73
N PHE A 48 -2.88 7.44 -1.52
CA PHE A 48 -3.98 8.34 -1.25
C PHE A 48 -5.27 7.64 -1.68
N VAL A 49 -6.27 7.61 -0.80
CA VAL A 49 -7.60 7.04 -1.11
C VAL A 49 -8.69 8.06 -0.82
N GLY A 50 -8.73 8.59 0.40
CA GLY A 50 -9.76 9.56 0.80
C GLY A 50 -11.19 9.04 0.67
N THR A 51 -12.12 9.93 0.33
CA THR A 51 -13.54 9.66 0.08
C THR A 51 -13.89 9.75 -1.41
N GLN A 52 -13.13 10.53 -2.18
CA GLN A 52 -13.44 10.87 -3.58
C GLN A 52 -13.21 9.71 -4.57
N ALA A 53 -12.16 8.91 -4.38
CA ALA A 53 -11.69 7.97 -5.38
C ALA A 53 -11.24 6.64 -4.76
N GLN A 54 -12.22 5.83 -4.34
CA GLN A 54 -12.00 4.46 -3.88
C GLN A 54 -11.39 3.57 -4.97
N PHE A 55 -10.71 2.50 -4.56
CA PHE A 55 -10.17 1.52 -5.49
C PHE A 55 -11.26 0.92 -6.38
N VAL A 56 -11.05 0.98 -7.70
CA VAL A 56 -11.95 0.35 -8.68
C VAL A 56 -11.71 -1.16 -8.75
N VAL A 57 -10.49 -1.60 -8.47
CA VAL A 57 -10.08 -3.01 -8.44
C VAL A 57 -9.44 -3.30 -7.10
N THR A 58 -9.88 -4.40 -6.47
CA THR A 58 -9.38 -4.87 -5.19
C THR A 58 -9.08 -6.36 -5.25
N ASN A 59 -8.19 -6.84 -4.38
CA ASN A 59 -7.95 -8.26 -4.17
C ASN A 59 -7.71 -8.56 -2.69
N GLN A 60 -7.64 -9.84 -2.34
CA GLN A 60 -7.51 -10.31 -0.95
C GLN A 60 -6.22 -9.87 -0.23
N TYR A 61 -5.21 -9.42 -0.97
CA TYR A 61 -3.92 -8.96 -0.42
C TYR A 61 -3.87 -7.43 -0.23
N MET A 62 -4.95 -6.73 -0.55
CA MET A 62 -5.14 -5.30 -0.28
C MET A 62 -5.83 -5.05 1.08
N ASP A 63 -5.70 -5.99 2.01
CA ASP A 63 -6.30 -5.96 3.35
C ASP A 63 -5.66 -4.93 4.30
N THR A 64 -4.51 -4.35 3.92
CA THR A 64 -3.86 -3.30 4.71
C THR A 64 -3.30 -2.21 3.82
N ILE A 65 -4.04 -1.11 3.74
CA ILE A 65 -3.64 0.11 3.03
C ILE A 65 -3.55 1.25 4.04
N VAL A 66 -2.40 1.92 4.07
CA VAL A 66 -2.23 3.17 4.83
C VAL A 66 -2.63 4.32 3.92
N ASP A 67 -3.77 4.94 4.24
CA ASP A 67 -4.21 6.16 3.58
C ASP A 67 -3.39 7.36 4.09
N PHE A 68 -2.79 8.09 3.16
CA PHE A 68 -2.05 9.31 3.44
C PHE A 68 -2.75 10.58 2.95
N ASN A 69 -4.04 10.52 2.60
CA ASN A 69 -4.87 11.72 2.44
C ASN A 69 -4.81 12.61 3.70
N LYS A 70 -4.55 13.91 3.51
CA LYS A 70 -4.47 14.92 4.59
C LYS A 70 -5.64 15.90 4.58
N SER A 71 -6.41 15.94 3.50
CA SER A 71 -7.59 16.77 3.38
C SER A 71 -8.66 16.33 4.39
N LYS A 72 -9.39 17.27 4.99
CA LYS A 72 -10.49 16.94 5.92
C LYS A 72 -11.68 16.30 5.20
N GLU A 73 -11.88 16.66 3.93
CA GLU A 73 -13.01 16.22 3.11
C GLU A 73 -12.73 14.88 2.42
N GLY A 74 -11.47 14.43 2.39
CA GLY A 74 -11.05 13.20 1.72
C GLY A 74 -10.92 13.35 0.20
N ILE A 75 -10.59 14.55 -0.29
CA ILE A 75 -10.56 14.92 -1.72
C ILE A 75 -9.20 15.49 -2.14
N GLU A 76 -9.01 15.67 -3.44
CA GLU A 76 -7.89 16.46 -4.01
C GLU A 76 -8.17 17.94 -3.83
N THR A 77 -7.16 18.70 -3.41
CA THR A 77 -7.30 20.13 -3.14
C THR A 77 -6.51 20.99 -4.13
N GLU A 78 -5.80 20.38 -5.08
CA GLU A 78 -4.89 21.03 -6.04
C GLU A 78 -3.73 21.78 -5.34
N VAL A 79 -3.52 21.53 -4.04
CA VAL A 79 -2.44 22.15 -3.25
C VAL A 79 -1.21 21.26 -3.30
N VAL A 80 -0.15 21.78 -3.92
CA VAL A 80 1.14 21.09 -4.04
C VAL A 80 1.65 20.67 -2.66
N GLY A 81 1.86 19.36 -2.51
CA GLY A 81 2.47 18.77 -1.33
C GLY A 81 1.56 18.63 -0.11
N GLU A 82 0.27 18.96 -0.20
CA GLU A 82 -0.67 18.75 0.91
C GLU A 82 -0.72 17.27 1.31
N ASN A 83 -0.68 16.36 0.33
CA ASN A 83 -0.78 14.91 0.54
C ASN A 83 0.57 14.20 0.55
N ASN A 84 1.65 14.94 0.81
CA ASN A 84 2.97 14.33 0.95
C ASN A 84 2.98 13.30 2.08
N VAL A 85 3.61 12.16 1.81
CA VAL A 85 3.88 11.14 2.83
C VAL A 85 4.77 11.75 3.91
N VAL A 86 4.32 11.67 5.16
CA VAL A 86 5.09 12.12 6.32
C VAL A 86 5.63 10.95 7.14
N GLU A 87 6.54 11.24 8.06
CA GLU A 87 7.17 10.24 8.92
C GLU A 87 6.15 9.37 9.67
N LEU A 88 5.01 9.95 10.07
CA LEU A 88 3.95 9.21 10.74
C LEU A 88 3.32 8.12 9.85
N ASP A 89 3.14 8.40 8.56
CA ASP A 89 2.55 7.45 7.61
C ASP A 89 3.50 6.27 7.39
N ALA A 90 4.80 6.56 7.24
CA ALA A 90 5.84 5.54 7.12
C ALA A 90 5.91 4.67 8.40
N LYS A 91 5.81 5.29 9.58
CA LYS A 91 5.76 4.56 10.86
C LYS A 91 4.53 3.65 10.97
N LYS A 92 3.36 4.12 10.52
CA LYS A 92 2.13 3.30 10.47
C LYS A 92 2.31 2.11 9.53
N ALA A 93 2.80 2.34 8.32
CA ALA A 93 3.03 1.28 7.34
C ALA A 93 4.00 0.21 7.87
N LEU A 94 5.10 0.65 8.49
CA LEU A 94 6.06 -0.26 9.12
C LEU A 94 5.44 -1.04 10.30
N ALA A 95 4.65 -0.38 11.15
CA ALA A 95 3.98 -1.04 12.27
C ALA A 95 3.00 -2.12 11.78
N PHE A 96 2.20 -1.82 10.77
CA PHE A 96 1.29 -2.78 10.16
C PHE A 96 2.02 -3.96 9.53
N LEU A 97 3.15 -3.71 8.85
CA LEU A 97 3.95 -4.78 8.26
C LEU A 97 4.48 -5.72 9.35
N LYS A 98 5.04 -5.17 10.43
CA LYS A 98 5.52 -5.95 11.58
C LYS A 98 4.42 -6.77 12.23
N LEU A 99 3.20 -6.22 12.35
CA LEU A 99 2.05 -6.96 12.87
C LEU A 99 1.67 -8.13 11.96
N LYS A 100 1.66 -7.94 10.63
CA LYS A 100 1.43 -9.01 9.65
C LYS A 100 2.48 -10.12 9.76
N MET A 101 3.76 -9.75 9.82
CA MET A 101 4.86 -10.70 9.97
C MET A 101 4.70 -11.54 11.24
N LYS A 102 4.41 -10.90 12.37
CA LYS A 102 4.20 -11.59 13.66
C LYS A 102 3.00 -12.54 13.64
N ASN A 103 1.93 -12.19 12.93
CA ASN A 103 0.75 -13.04 12.81
C ASN A 103 0.99 -14.26 11.91
N LYS A 104 1.95 -14.17 10.98
CA LYS A 104 2.35 -15.30 10.13
C LYS A 104 3.21 -16.33 10.87
N GLU A 105 3.99 -15.91 11.87
CA GLU A 105 4.82 -16.79 12.69
C GLU A 105 4.03 -17.63 13.72
N LYS A 106 2.75 -17.34 13.92
CA LYS A 106 1.86 -18.06 14.83
C LYS A 106 1.13 -19.19 14.11
#